data_AF-A0A6C0M1D3-F1
#
_entry.id   AF-A0A6C0M1D3-F1
#
_cell.length_a   1.000
_cell.length_b   1.000
_cell.length_c   1.000
_cell.angle_alpha   90.00
_cell.angle_beta   90.00
_cell.angle_gamma   90.00
#
_symmetry.space_group_name_H-M   'P 1'
#
loop_
_entity.id
_entity.type
_entity.pdbx_description
1 polymer ?
#
loop_
_entity_poly.entity_id
_entity_poly.type
_entity_poly.pdbx_seq_one_letter_code
_entity_poly.pdbx_strand_id
1 'polypeptide(L)' 'MQWEKILFHAVLFYAFIPGVLVRLPPGGSTLTVNVVHSLLFAVVSCYAWKLVFPGK' A
#
# COMPACT_ATOMS: atom_id res chain seq x y z
N MET A 1 -19.78 10.57 -1.60
CA MET A 1 -18.47 10.51 -0.93
C MET A 1 -18.18 9.06 -0.60
N GLN A 2 -17.22 8.44 -1.27
CA GLN A 2 -16.95 7.01 -1.13
C GLN A 2 -15.97 6.80 0.04
N TRP A 3 -16.45 7.03 1.26
CA TRP A 3 -15.67 6.94 2.50
C TRP A 3 -14.99 5.58 2.67
N GLU A 4 -15.62 4.51 2.19
CA GLU A 4 -15.07 3.17 2.11
C GLU A 4 -13.74 3.10 1.34
N LYS A 5 -13.65 3.85 0.23
CA LYS A 5 -12.43 3.93 -0.58
C LYS A 5 -11.31 4.59 0.19
N ILE A 6 -11.62 5.70 0.86
CA ILE A 6 -10.63 6.43 1.67
C ILE A 6 -10.13 5.56 2.82
N LEU A 7 -11.04 4.91 3.56
CA LEU A 7 -10.68 4.02 4.66
C LEU A 7 -9.84 2.83 4.19
N PHE A 8 -10.22 2.20 3.07
CA PHE A 8 -9.45 1.10 2.48
C PHE A 8 -8.02 1.53 2.14
N HIS A 9 -7.86 2.67 1.45
CA HIS A 9 -6.54 3.18 1.09
C HIS A 9 -5.73 3.62 2.32
N ALA A 10 -6.37 4.15 3.36
CA ALA A 10 -5.70 4.55 4.59
C ALA A 10 -5.10 3.35 5.35
N VAL A 11 -5.88 2.26 5.50
CA VAL A 11 -5.41 1.02 6.13
C VAL A 11 -4.28 0.41 5.31
N LEU A 12 -4.46 0.36 3.99
CA LEU A 12 -3.45 -0.20 3.10
C LEU A 12 -2.17 0.64 3.14
N PHE A 13 -2.29 1.97 3.16
CA PHE A 13 -1.14 2.87 3.26
C PHE A 13 -0.36 2.59 4.53
N TYR A 14 -1.04 2.51 5.68
CA TYR A 14 -0.41 2.19 6.96
C TYR A 14 0.34 0.86 6.92
N ALA A 15 -0.25 -0.18 6.32
CA ALA A 15 0.39 -1.49 6.18
C ALA A 15 1.67 -1.46 5.34
N PHE A 16 1.75 -0.57 4.35
CA PHE A 16 2.91 -0.39 3.49
C PHE A 16 3.89 0.69 3.98
N ILE A 17 3.69 1.30 5.15
CA ILE A 17 4.70 2.18 5.72
C ILE A 17 5.96 1.36 6.04
N PRO A 18 7.14 1.78 5.54
CA PRO A 18 8.38 1.06 5.80
C PRO A 18 8.64 0.88 7.31
N GLY A 19 8.83 -0.36 7.74
CA GLY A 19 9.14 -0.67 9.14
C GLY A 19 7.95 -0.80 10.07
N VAL A 20 6.71 -0.69 9.59
CA VAL A 20 5.51 -1.02 10.38
C VAL A 20 5.30 -2.53 10.42
N LEU A 21 5.15 -3.18 9.26
CA LEU A 21 5.01 -4.63 9.16
C LEU A 21 6.31 -5.30 8.70
N VAL A 22 6.94 -4.73 7.68
CA VAL A 22 8.17 -5.24 7.07
C VAL A 22 8.97 -4.11 6.47
N ARG A 23 10.28 -4.32 6.26
CA ARG A 23 11.17 -3.40 5.56
C ARG A 23 11.83 -4.10 4.39
N LEU A 24 11.41 -3.74 3.17
CA LEU A 24 11.92 -4.26 1.90
C LEU A 24 12.53 -3.15 1.01
N PRO A 25 13.69 -3.38 0.38
CA PRO A 25 14.63 -4.49 0.63
C PRO A 25 15.40 -4.28 1.95
N PRO A 26 15.73 -5.35 2.69
CA PRO A 26 16.50 -5.23 3.93
C PRO A 26 17.91 -4.69 3.62
N GLY A 27 18.37 -3.74 4.43
CA GLY A 27 19.67 -3.07 4.22
C GLY A 27 19.70 -2.06 3.05
N GLY A 28 18.60 -1.87 2.33
CA GLY A 28 18.50 -0.88 1.26
C GLY A 28 18.54 0.56 1.79
N SER A 29 18.98 1.49 0.93
CA SER A 29 18.91 2.93 1.21
C SER A 29 17.46 3.37 1.52
N THR A 30 17.29 4.43 2.31
CA THR A 30 15.96 4.98 2.62
C THR A 30 15.15 5.27 1.35
N LEU A 31 15.80 5.80 0.31
CA LEU A 31 15.15 6.05 -0.98
C LEU A 31 14.66 4.75 -1.64
N THR A 32 15.52 3.74 -1.73
CA THR A 32 15.18 2.44 -2.33
C THR A 32 14.01 1.79 -1.60
N VAL A 33 14.04 1.79 -0.27
CA VAL A 33 12.99 1.23 0.57
C VAL A 33 11.67 1.96 0.33
N ASN A 34 11.68 3.30 0.32
CA ASN A 34 10.48 4.10 0.09
C ASN A 34 9.89 3.86 -1.31
N VAL A 35 10.73 3.79 -2.34
CA VAL A 35 10.29 3.49 -3.70
C VAL A 35 9.64 2.12 -3.76
N VAL A 36 10.26 1.09 -3.20
CA VAL A 36 9.72 -0.28 -3.21
C VAL A 36 8.37 -0.35 -2.50
N HIS A 37 8.23 0.27 -1.32
CA HIS A 37 6.94 0.27 -0.61
C HIS A 37 5.88 1.09 -1.34
N SER A 38 6.24 2.20 -1.98
CA SER A 38 5.30 2.99 -2.78
C SER A 38 4.77 2.23 -4.00
N LEU A 39 5.65 1.47 -4.67
CA LEU A 39 5.27 0.61 -5.80
C LEU A 39 4.38 -0.53 -5.34
N LEU A 40 4.74 -1.20 -4.24
CA LEU A 40 3.92 -2.27 -3.67
C LEU A 40 2.54 -1.75 -3.24
N PHE A 41 2.49 -0.60 -2.57
CA PHE A 41 1.23 0.05 -2.21
C PHE A 41 0.37 0.33 -3.45
N ALA A 42 0.95 0.92 -4.50
CA ALA A 42 0.21 1.25 -5.72
C ALA A 42 -0.35 0.00 -6.42
N VAL A 43 0.48 -1.05 -6.54
CA VAL A 43 0.08 -2.32 -7.15
C VAL A 43 -1.03 -2.97 -6.32
N VAL A 44 -0.82 -3.16 -5.02
CA VAL A 44 -1.80 -3.83 -4.15
C VAL A 44 -3.07 -3.00 -4.04
N SER A 45 -2.99 -1.67 -3.97
CA SER A 45 -4.16 -0.79 -3.94
C SER A 45 -5.05 -0.98 -5.17
N CYS A 46 -4.45 -0.99 -6.37
CA CYS A 46 -5.18 -1.18 -7.62
C CYS A 46 -5.89 -2.53 -7.71
N TYR A 47 -5.20 -3.62 -7.34
CA TYR A 47 -5.77 -4.96 -7.45
C TYR A 47 -6.71 -5.29 -6.30
N ALA A 48 -6.33 -4.98 -5.06
CA ALA A 48 -7.12 -5.30 -3.89
C ALA A 48 -8.43 -4.50 -3.85
N TRP A 49 -8.46 -3.24 -4.32
CA TRP A 49 -9.73 -2.52 -4.47
C TRP A 49 -10.68 -3.23 -5.44
N LYS A 50 -10.18 -3.65 -6.61
CA LYS A 50 -10.97 -4.37 -7.62
C LYS A 50 -11.48 -5.72 -7.12
N LEU A 51 -10.69 -6.42 -6.30
CA LEU A 51 -11.06 -7.72 -5.74
C LEU A 51 -12.06 -7.61 -4.59
N VAL A 52 -11.87 -6.64 -3.69
CA VAL A 52 -12.74 -6.46 -2.50
C VAL A 52 -14.05 -5.77 -2.87
N PHE A 53 -14.04 -4.87 -3.85
CA PHE A 53 -15.22 -4.13 -4.30
C PHE A 53 -15.49 -4.36 -5.80
N PRO A 54 -15.86 -5.59 -6.20
CA PRO A 54 -16.22 -5.86 -7.58
C PRO A 54 -17.47 -5.05 -7.97
N GLY A 55 -17.38 -4.27 -9.05
CA GLY A 55 -18.51 -3.51 -9.59
C GLY A 55 -18.74 -2.10 -9.02
N LYS A 56 -17.80 -1.55 -8.25
CA LYS A 56 -17.77 -0.13 -7.85
C LYS A 56 -16.74 0.68 -8.63
#